data_AF-A0A150VK30-F1
#
_entry.id   AF-A0A150VK30-F1
#
_cell.length_a   1.000
_cell.length_b   1.000
_cell.length_c   1.000
_cell.angle_alpha   90.00
_cell.angle_beta   90.00
_cell.angle_gamma   90.00
#
_symmetry.space_group_name_H-M   'P 1'
#
loop_
_entity.id
_entity.type
_entity.pdbx_description
1 polymer ?
#
loop_
_entity_poly.entity_id
_entity_poly.type
_entity_poly.pdbx_seq_one_letter_code
_entity_poly.pdbx_strand_id
1 'polypeptide(L)'
;MAWYEGPCRITVIGLDADWPQRAVVAVSGARGARIEIPGEVGVVRHVDAPSWHLEVEHLYEGRWRPNIRAVRSRWETVGGVRTQTVTSKDVDWPGGNRHERNLVLRLERVGEEAGHSRETVRETPVRAVTQSTADAPARRVAAGPTSVPTRSSSGGSVLGVPPTVSGGGTSTSSSSPW
;
A
#
# COMPACT_ATOMS: atom_id res chain seq x y z
N MET A 1 7.42 15.80 -2.56
CA MET A 1 6.68 14.52 -2.42
C MET A 1 7.61 13.35 -2.70
N ALA A 2 7.51 12.23 -1.96
CA ALA A 2 8.28 10.98 -2.23
C ALA A 2 7.59 10.16 -3.30
N TRP A 3 8.32 9.43 -4.12
CA TRP A 3 7.75 8.25 -4.76
C TRP A 3 8.55 7.02 -4.36
N TYR A 4 7.85 5.91 -4.19
CA TYR A 4 8.37 4.61 -3.82
C TYR A 4 7.89 3.59 -4.82
N GLU A 5 8.78 2.69 -5.19
CA GLU A 5 8.50 1.62 -6.15
C GLU A 5 8.41 0.27 -5.44
N GLY A 6 7.44 -0.56 -5.80
CA GLY A 6 7.27 -1.93 -5.34
C GLY A 6 6.74 -2.10 -3.91
N PRO A 7 6.49 -3.36 -3.52
CA PRO A 7 5.91 -3.71 -2.23
C PRO A 7 6.73 -3.21 -1.04
N CYS A 8 6.04 -2.85 0.05
CA CYS A 8 6.68 -2.33 1.24
C CYS A 8 5.88 -2.66 2.49
N ARG A 9 6.57 -2.97 3.59
CA ARG A 9 6.01 -3.00 4.94
C ARG A 9 6.33 -1.68 5.64
N ILE A 10 5.31 -0.98 6.10
CA ILE A 10 5.43 0.28 6.83
C ILE A 10 5.04 0.01 8.28
N THR A 11 5.93 0.34 9.20
CA THR A 11 5.72 0.19 10.65
C THR A 11 5.86 1.54 11.33
N VAL A 12 4.94 1.90 12.21
CA VAL A 12 5.12 3.04 13.11
C VAL A 12 6.02 2.61 14.26
N ILE A 13 7.19 3.24 14.38
CA ILE A 13 8.20 2.89 15.39
C ILE A 13 8.41 3.97 16.45
N GLY A 14 7.78 5.14 16.28
CA GLY A 14 7.82 6.21 17.27
C GLY A 14 6.71 7.23 17.00
N LEU A 15 6.18 7.79 18.06
CA LEU A 15 5.22 8.90 18.06
C LEU A 15 5.59 9.80 19.24
N ASP A 16 5.80 11.08 18.97
CA ASP A 16 6.09 12.12 19.96
C ASP A 16 5.45 13.44 19.51
N ALA A 17 4.13 13.54 19.67
CA ALA A 17 3.34 14.64 19.13
C ALA A 17 2.14 14.96 20.02
N ASP A 18 1.83 16.25 20.12
CA ASP A 18 0.66 16.74 20.86
C ASP A 18 -0.65 16.48 20.13
N TRP A 19 -0.60 16.33 18.80
CA TRP A 19 -1.76 16.04 17.95
C TRP A 19 -1.70 14.64 17.34
N PRO A 20 -2.86 14.00 17.12
CA PRO A 20 -2.91 12.75 16.37
C PRO A 20 -2.19 12.86 15.03
N GLN A 21 -1.33 11.89 14.76
CA GLN A 21 -0.58 11.79 13.51
C GLN A 21 -1.09 10.59 12.69
N ARG A 22 -0.90 10.63 11.38
CA ARG A 22 -1.06 9.47 10.51
C ARG A 22 -0.12 9.53 9.32
N ALA A 23 0.14 8.37 8.72
CA ALA A 23 0.73 8.30 7.39
C ALA A 23 -0.34 7.95 6.37
N VAL A 24 -0.28 8.59 5.20
CA VAL A 24 -1.20 8.33 4.08
C VAL A 24 -0.38 7.84 2.91
N VAL A 25 -0.72 6.64 2.42
CA VAL A 25 -0.13 6.06 1.21
C VAL A 25 -1.13 6.23 0.08
N ALA A 26 -0.72 6.95 -0.95
CA ALA A 26 -1.50 7.09 -2.17
C ALA A 26 -0.87 6.28 -3.29
N VAL A 27 -1.64 5.32 -3.82
CA VAL A 27 -1.18 4.35 -4.81
C VAL A 27 -1.34 4.91 -6.22
N SER A 28 -0.29 4.81 -7.04
CA SER A 28 -0.34 5.25 -8.44
C SER A 28 -1.31 4.38 -9.25
N GLY A 29 -2.09 4.99 -10.14
CA GLY A 29 -2.99 4.28 -11.06
C GLY A 29 -4.25 3.65 -10.44
N ALA A 30 -4.30 3.47 -9.12
CA ALA A 30 -5.50 3.05 -8.41
C ALA A 30 -6.34 4.30 -8.10
N ARG A 31 -7.51 4.46 -8.75
CA ARG A 31 -8.46 5.60 -8.71
C ARG A 31 -8.56 6.37 -7.38
N GLY A 32 -7.52 7.13 -7.01
CA GLY A 32 -7.42 7.79 -5.71
C GLY A 32 -7.37 6.86 -4.49
N ALA A 33 -6.96 5.59 -4.63
CA ALA A 33 -6.87 4.68 -3.50
C ALA A 33 -5.85 5.20 -2.48
N ARG A 34 -6.31 5.36 -1.23
CA ARG A 34 -5.52 5.83 -0.10
C ARG A 34 -5.55 4.81 1.01
N ILE A 35 -4.38 4.47 1.54
CA ILE A 35 -4.23 3.62 2.72
C ILE A 35 -3.80 4.53 3.86
N GLU A 36 -4.63 4.60 4.89
CA GLU A 36 -4.32 5.36 6.10
C GLU A 36 -3.66 4.46 7.14
N ILE A 37 -2.58 4.94 7.71
CA ILE A 37 -1.80 4.26 8.75
C ILE A 37 -1.89 5.15 10.00
N PRO A 38 -2.68 4.76 11.02
CA PRO A 38 -2.73 5.49 12.28
C PRO A 38 -1.33 5.64 12.86
N GLY A 39 -1.03 6.80 13.46
CA GLY A 39 0.26 7.09 14.08
C GLY A 39 0.50 6.36 15.41
N GLU A 40 -0.03 5.15 15.59
CA GLU A 40 0.11 4.38 16.81
C GLU A 40 1.33 3.45 16.71
N VAL A 41 2.24 3.53 17.69
CA VAL A 41 3.47 2.72 17.70
C VAL A 41 3.12 1.23 17.66
N GLY A 42 3.79 0.49 16.76
CA GLY A 42 3.55 -0.92 16.53
C GLY A 42 2.52 -1.20 15.43
N VAL A 43 1.79 -0.20 14.92
CA VAL A 43 0.93 -0.37 13.74
C VAL A 43 1.78 -0.71 12.52
N VAL A 44 1.38 -1.79 11.84
CA VAL A 44 2.02 -2.28 10.62
C VAL A 44 1.01 -2.27 9.48
N ARG A 45 1.43 -1.79 8.30
CA ARG A 45 0.67 -1.88 7.05
C ARG A 45 1.54 -2.36 5.92
N HIS A 46 0.99 -3.26 5.11
CA HIS A 46 1.61 -3.74 3.89
C HIS A 46 1.03 -2.96 2.72
N VAL A 47 1.91 -2.38 1.92
CA VAL A 47 1.60 -1.71 0.67
C VAL A 47 2.04 -2.64 -0.44
N ASP A 48 1.08 -3.30 -1.08
CA ASP A 48 1.33 -4.15 -2.24
C ASP A 48 0.95 -3.39 -3.51
N ALA A 49 1.85 -2.51 -3.94
CA ALA A 49 1.65 -1.65 -5.10
C ALA A 49 2.95 -1.46 -5.88
N PRO A 50 2.88 -1.36 -7.22
CA PRO A 50 4.06 -1.14 -8.05
C PRO A 50 4.66 0.25 -7.84
N SER A 51 3.85 1.28 -7.59
CA SER A 51 4.33 2.63 -7.30
C SER A 51 3.34 3.38 -6.40
N TRP A 52 3.86 4.14 -5.43
CA TRP A 52 3.07 4.84 -4.44
C TRP A 52 3.86 6.02 -3.83
N HIS A 53 3.16 6.98 -3.23
CA HIS A 53 3.78 8.03 -2.44
C HIS A 53 3.28 8.04 -1.00
N LEU A 54 4.12 8.57 -0.12
CA LEU A 54 3.87 8.68 1.31
C LEU A 54 3.74 10.15 1.70
N GLU A 55 2.65 10.46 2.39
CA GLU A 55 2.44 11.70 3.12
C GLU A 55 2.35 11.40 4.61
N VAL A 56 2.75 12.35 5.44
CA VAL A 56 2.55 12.30 6.88
C VAL A 56 1.71 13.52 7.25
N GLU A 57 0.66 13.29 8.01
CA GLU A 57 -0.34 14.30 8.36
C GLU A 57 -0.56 14.33 9.86
N HIS A 58 -1.02 15.49 10.34
CA HIS A 58 -1.47 15.71 11.71
C HIS A 58 -2.89 16.27 11.72
N LEU A 59 -3.64 15.96 12.77
CA LEU A 59 -4.99 16.48 12.95
C LEU A 59 -4.95 17.81 13.69
N TYR A 60 -5.24 18.91 12.99
CA TYR A 60 -5.28 20.25 13.56
C TYR A 60 -6.63 20.91 13.27
N GLU A 61 -7.31 21.39 14.32
CA GLU A 61 -8.65 22.01 14.23
C GLU A 61 -9.68 21.11 13.51
N GLY A 62 -9.65 19.80 13.80
CA GLY A 62 -10.55 18.81 13.20
C GLY A 62 -10.28 18.50 11.73
N ARG A 63 -9.15 18.97 11.17
CA ARG A 63 -8.75 18.71 9.78
C ARG A 63 -7.37 18.10 9.71
N TRP A 64 -7.23 17.06 8.90
CA TRP A 64 -5.92 16.51 8.57
C TRP A 64 -5.15 17.49 7.69
N ARG A 65 -3.91 17.77 8.07
CA ARG A 65 -3.00 18.66 7.34
C ARG A 65 -1.67 17.96 7.15
N PRO A 66 -0.99 18.16 6.01
CA PRO A 66 0.35 17.62 5.81
C PRO A 66 1.31 18.24 6.84
N ASN A 67 2.20 17.41 7.36
CA ASN A 67 3.30 17.86 8.20
C ASN A 67 4.24 18.75 7.39
N ILE A 68 4.77 19.82 7.99
CA ILE A 68 5.68 20.74 7.29
C ILE A 68 6.97 20.05 6.82
N ARG A 69 7.34 18.92 7.41
CA ARG A 69 8.52 18.16 7.04
C ARG A 69 8.34 16.66 7.21
N ALA A 70 8.88 15.90 6.27
CA ALA A 70 9.13 14.48 6.38
C ALA A 70 10.55 14.20 5.86
N VAL A 71 11.48 13.95 6.79
CA VAL A 71 12.89 13.64 6.48
C VAL A 71 13.03 12.13 6.33
N ARG A 72 13.75 11.70 5.31
CA ARG A 72 13.96 10.27 5.02
C ARG A 72 15.44 9.97 5.14
N SER A 73 15.77 8.89 5.83
CA SER A 73 17.13 8.35 5.80
C SER A 73 17.47 7.81 4.42
N ARG A 74 18.72 7.42 4.23
CA ARG A 74 19.07 6.56 3.10
C ARG A 74 18.46 5.17 3.33
N TRP A 75 18.22 4.44 2.25
CA TRP A 75 17.97 3.00 2.35
C TRP A 75 19.26 2.32 2.81
N GLU A 76 19.12 1.44 3.78
CA GLU A 76 20.20 0.61 4.32
C GLU A 76 19.76 -0.85 4.33
N THR A 77 20.69 -1.79 4.41
CA THR A 77 20.37 -3.22 4.52
C THR A 77 20.73 -3.70 5.91
N VAL A 78 19.75 -4.18 6.67
CA VAL A 78 19.92 -4.71 8.02
C VAL A 78 19.35 -6.12 8.06
N GLY A 79 20.19 -7.11 8.38
CA GLY A 79 19.76 -8.52 8.42
C GLY A 79 19.19 -9.02 7.08
N GLY A 80 19.73 -8.55 5.95
CA GLY A 80 19.26 -8.91 4.61
C GLY A 80 18.01 -8.17 4.11
N VAL A 81 17.38 -7.34 4.96
CA VAL A 81 16.20 -6.54 4.62
C VAL A 81 16.61 -5.11 4.33
N ARG A 82 16.14 -4.53 3.22
CA ARG A 82 16.32 -3.10 2.96
C ARG A 82 15.33 -2.29 3.78
N THR A 83 15.86 -1.38 4.61
CA THR A 83 15.10 -0.54 5.53
C THR A 83 15.36 0.95 5.27
N GLN A 84 14.36 1.79 5.54
CA GLN A 84 14.48 3.23 5.57
C GLN A 84 13.64 3.79 6.71
N THR A 85 14.16 4.80 7.40
CA THR A 85 13.41 5.53 8.42
C THR A 85 12.88 6.84 7.84
N VAL A 86 11.63 7.17 8.16
CA VAL A 86 11.01 8.47 7.87
C VAL A 86 10.63 9.13 9.19
N THR A 87 11.10 10.34 9.43
CA THR A 87 10.74 11.15 10.60
C THR A 87 9.99 12.38 10.15
N SER A 88 8.85 12.70 10.78
CA SER A 88 8.07 13.89 10.45
C SER A 88 8.19 14.99 11.51
N LYS A 89 7.86 16.22 11.09
CA LYS A 89 7.62 17.36 11.96
C LYS A 89 6.38 18.11 11.49
N ASP A 90 5.40 18.31 12.35
CA ASP A 90 4.09 18.88 12.01
C ASP A 90 4.10 20.41 11.91
N VAL A 91 4.76 21.11 12.83
CA VAL A 91 4.83 22.58 12.85
C VAL A 91 6.14 23.10 13.49
N ASP A 92 6.65 24.24 13.01
CA ASP A 92 7.84 24.90 13.57
C ASP A 92 7.40 26.03 14.53
N TRP A 93 7.27 25.71 15.81
CA TRP A 93 6.97 26.71 16.84
C TRP A 93 8.18 27.59 17.16
N PRO A 94 7.98 28.91 17.42
CA PRO A 94 9.01 29.76 17.99
C PRO A 94 9.51 29.17 19.32
N GLY A 95 10.83 28.93 19.43
CA GLY A 95 11.44 28.31 20.60
C GLY A 95 11.28 26.79 20.71
N GLY A 96 10.57 26.15 19.77
CA GLY A 96 10.37 24.70 19.75
C GLY A 96 11.63 23.90 19.39
N ASN A 97 11.64 22.62 19.75
CA ASN A 97 12.73 21.72 19.43
C ASN A 97 12.80 21.48 17.91
N ARG A 98 13.93 21.83 17.28
CA ARG A 98 14.15 21.59 15.84
C ARG A 98 14.34 20.12 15.49
N HIS A 99 14.63 19.28 16.48
CA HIS A 99 14.89 17.85 16.36
C HIS A 99 13.73 16.97 16.80
N GLU A 100 12.58 17.57 17.11
CA GLU A 100 11.34 16.85 17.40
C GLU A 100 10.95 15.94 16.24
N ARG A 101 10.46 14.75 16.57
CA ARG A 101 10.12 13.69 15.61
C ARG A 101 8.69 13.22 15.87
N ASN A 102 7.72 13.96 15.34
CA ASN A 102 6.32 13.74 15.66
C ASN A 102 5.82 12.35 15.29
N LEU A 103 6.18 11.86 14.10
CA LEU A 103 5.94 10.48 13.70
C LEU A 103 7.21 9.88 13.12
N VAL A 104 7.53 8.65 13.54
CA VAL A 104 8.67 7.88 13.02
C VAL A 104 8.15 6.59 12.41
N LEU A 105 8.46 6.41 11.13
CA LEU A 105 8.09 5.24 10.35
C LEU A 105 9.34 4.46 9.96
N ARG A 106 9.26 3.14 10.00
CA ARG A 106 10.21 2.22 9.35
C ARG A 106 9.55 1.61 8.12
N LEU A 107 10.18 1.79 6.98
CA LEU A 107 9.81 1.20 5.71
C LEU A 107 10.76 0.03 5.45
N GLU A 108 10.22 -1.08 4.96
CA GLU A 108 10.97 -2.29 4.66
C GLU A 108 10.55 -2.87 3.31
N ARG A 109 11.53 -3.20 2.47
CA ARG A 109 11.25 -3.88 1.21
C ARG A 109 10.88 -5.32 1.46
N VAL A 110 9.75 -5.75 0.89
CA VAL A 110 9.28 -7.13 0.96
C VAL A 110 9.71 -7.85 -0.31
N GLY A 111 10.34 -9.02 -0.19
CA GLY A 111 10.76 -9.85 -1.32
C GLY A 111 12.10 -9.45 -1.96
N GLU A 112 12.69 -8.32 -1.59
CA GLU A 112 14.10 -8.01 -1.86
C GLU A 112 14.97 -8.58 -0.73
N GLU A 113 15.16 -9.89 -0.67
CA GLU A 113 16.33 -10.41 0.05
C GLU A 113 17.56 -9.89 -0.68
N ALA A 114 18.40 -9.13 0.03
CA ALA A 114 19.65 -8.61 -0.51
C ALA A 114 20.36 -9.75 -1.23
N GLY A 115 20.48 -9.61 -2.56
CA GLY A 115 20.97 -10.65 -3.45
C GLY A 115 22.25 -11.24 -2.89
N HIS A 116 22.11 -12.42 -2.27
CA HIS A 116 23.22 -13.34 -2.21
C HIS A 116 23.51 -13.62 -3.67
N SER A 117 24.69 -13.20 -4.10
CA SER A 117 25.29 -13.53 -5.38
C SER A 117 24.78 -14.89 -5.82
N ARG A 118 23.88 -14.90 -6.80
CA ARG A 118 23.71 -16.07 -7.66
C ARG A 118 25.04 -16.12 -8.41
N GLU A 119 26.02 -16.73 -7.75
CA GLU A 119 27.26 -17.13 -8.36
C GLU A 119 26.84 -17.96 -9.56
N THR A 120 26.99 -17.34 -10.72
CA THR A 120 26.75 -17.95 -12.01
C THR A 120 27.76 -19.08 -12.11
N VAL A 121 27.41 -20.26 -11.61
CA VAL A 121 28.09 -21.49 -11.99
C VAL A 121 27.89 -21.58 -13.50
N ARG A 122 28.92 -21.15 -14.24
CA ARG A 122 29.12 -21.46 -15.65
C ARG A 122 29.17 -22.97 -15.74
N GLU A 123 28.02 -23.62 -15.89
CA GLU A 123 27.98 -24.94 -16.48
C GLU A 123 28.32 -24.77 -17.96
N THR A 124 29.55 -25.18 -18.28
CA THR A 124 30.09 -25.36 -19.61
C THR A 124 29.11 -26.09 -20.54
N PRO A 125 28.93 -25.64 -21.79
CA PRO A 125 28.05 -26.30 -22.75
C PRO A 125 28.70 -27.60 -23.23
N VAL A 126 28.21 -28.75 -22.78
CA VAL A 126 28.51 -30.03 -23.42
C VAL A 126 27.52 -30.21 -24.57
N ARG A 127 28.05 -30.06 -25.79
CA ARG A 127 27.41 -30.52 -27.03
C ARG A 127 27.02 -31.99 -26.89
N ALA A 128 25.76 -32.29 -27.17
CA ALA A 128 25.39 -33.56 -27.77
C ALA A 128 24.23 -33.33 -28.75
N VAL A 129 24.58 -33.33 -30.04
CA VAL A 129 23.67 -33.52 -31.16
C VAL A 129 23.30 -35.00 -31.22
N THR A 130 22.02 -35.31 -31.40
CA THR A 130 21.60 -36.40 -32.31
C THR A 130 20.12 -36.24 -32.67
N GLN A 131 19.87 -36.15 -33.96
CA GLN A 131 18.57 -36.23 -34.61
C GLN A 131 18.01 -37.65 -34.46
N SER A 132 16.68 -37.79 -34.32
CA SER A 132 16.00 -38.97 -34.82
C SER A 132 14.55 -38.64 -35.21
N THR A 133 14.30 -38.77 -36.51
CA THR A 133 13.03 -38.75 -37.24
C THR A 133 12.21 -40.02 -36.99
N ALA A 134 10.89 -39.89 -36.88
CA ALA A 134 9.86 -40.72 -37.52
C ALA A 134 8.51 -40.39 -36.84
N ASP A 135 7.54 -39.79 -37.51
CA ASP A 135 6.63 -40.35 -38.52
C ASP A 135 5.27 -40.65 -37.88
N ALA A 136 4.23 -40.08 -38.48
CA ALA A 136 2.84 -40.23 -38.07
C ALA A 136 2.20 -41.33 -38.94
N PRO A 137 1.19 -42.03 -38.41
CA PRO A 137 -0.08 -41.92 -39.13
C PRO A 137 -1.32 -41.85 -38.23
N ALA A 138 -2.33 -41.20 -38.80
CA ALA A 138 -3.66 -40.98 -38.26
C ALA A 138 -4.51 -42.26 -38.19
N ARG A 139 -5.48 -42.29 -37.25
CA ARG A 139 -6.81 -42.87 -37.54
C ARG A 139 -7.93 -42.28 -36.65
N ARG A 140 -8.95 -41.75 -37.33
CA ARG A 140 -10.29 -41.33 -36.84
C ARG A 140 -11.12 -42.52 -36.34
N VAL A 141 -12.11 -42.27 -35.46
CA VAL A 141 -13.56 -42.67 -35.51
C VAL A 141 -14.30 -41.92 -34.37
N ALA A 142 -15.16 -40.94 -34.67
CA ALA A 142 -16.65 -40.93 -34.60
C ALA A 142 -17.24 -40.84 -33.15
N ALA A 143 -17.90 -39.75 -32.77
CA ALA A 143 -19.31 -39.36 -32.99
C ALA A 143 -20.28 -39.92 -31.93
N GLY A 144 -20.93 -39.03 -31.16
CA GLY A 144 -22.11 -39.34 -30.33
C GLY A 144 -22.42 -38.26 -29.27
N PRO A 145 -23.69 -38.00 -28.91
CA PRO A 145 -24.22 -36.63 -28.86
C PRO A 145 -24.74 -36.11 -27.49
N THR A 146 -24.97 -34.79 -27.45
CA THR A 146 -25.98 -33.99 -26.71
C THR A 146 -26.34 -34.31 -25.25
N SER A 147 -26.23 -33.29 -24.39
CA SER A 147 -27.27 -32.92 -23.40
C SER A 147 -27.07 -31.48 -22.89
N VAL A 148 -28.09 -30.65 -23.05
CA VAL A 148 -28.39 -29.35 -22.42
C VAL A 148 -29.89 -29.43 -22.07
N PRO A 149 -30.50 -28.64 -21.16
CA PRO A 149 -30.02 -27.87 -20.00
C PRO A 149 -30.66 -28.38 -18.68
N THR A 150 -30.21 -27.88 -17.53
CA THR A 150 -31.07 -27.86 -16.33
C THR A 150 -31.19 -26.44 -15.80
N ARG A 151 -32.37 -25.88 -16.05
CA ARG A 151 -32.91 -24.68 -15.40
C ARG A 151 -33.32 -25.11 -13.98
N SER A 152 -32.87 -24.40 -12.95
CA SER A 152 -33.61 -24.40 -11.69
C SER A 152 -33.63 -23.01 -11.08
N SER A 153 -34.85 -22.63 -10.75
CA SER A 153 -35.37 -21.36 -10.31
C SER A 153 -35.51 -21.33 -8.78
N SER A 154 -35.94 -20.16 -8.28
CA SER A 154 -36.36 -19.84 -6.90
C SER A 154 -35.23 -19.30 -6.03
N GLY A 155 -35.42 -18.22 -5.28
CA GLY A 155 -36.60 -17.40 -5.04
C GLY A 155 -36.29 -16.41 -3.92
N GLY A 156 -37.09 -15.35 -3.81
CA GLY A 156 -37.11 -14.51 -2.61
C GLY A 156 -36.86 -13.03 -2.84
N SER A 157 -37.88 -12.35 -3.37
CA SER A 157 -38.10 -10.93 -3.17
C SER A 157 -38.53 -10.71 -1.72
N VAL A 158 -37.93 -9.77 -0.99
CA VAL A 158 -38.65 -9.11 0.11
C VAL A 158 -38.34 -7.61 0.12
N LEU A 159 -39.43 -6.86 0.06
CA LEU A 159 -39.53 -5.42 0.20
C LEU A 159 -39.10 -4.99 1.60
N GLY A 160 -38.41 -3.86 1.70
CA GLY A 160 -38.10 -3.19 2.96
C GLY A 160 -37.87 -1.69 2.74
N VAL A 161 -38.92 -0.93 2.96
CA VAL A 161 -39.06 0.54 2.86
C VAL A 161 -38.10 1.29 3.82
N PRO A 162 -37.62 2.49 3.48
CA PRO A 162 -36.83 3.33 4.40
C PRO A 162 -37.73 4.16 5.33
N PRO A 163 -37.25 4.54 6.53
CA PRO A 163 -37.77 5.73 7.20
C PRO A 163 -36.74 6.87 7.30
N THR A 164 -37.27 8.04 6.96
CA THR A 164 -36.83 9.42 7.07
C THR A 164 -36.51 9.89 8.50
N VAL A 165 -35.47 10.72 8.69
CA VAL A 165 -35.45 11.91 9.59
C VAL A 165 -34.32 12.83 9.08
N SER A 166 -34.55 14.01 8.49
CA SER A 166 -34.94 15.33 9.04
C SER A 166 -34.02 15.88 10.15
N GLY A 167 -33.40 17.03 9.86
CA GLY A 167 -32.64 17.89 10.78
C GLY A 167 -31.46 18.53 10.03
N GLY A 168 -31.50 19.76 9.52
CA GLY A 168 -32.19 20.94 10.04
C GLY A 168 -31.34 21.58 11.13
N GLY A 169 -30.29 22.33 10.74
CA GLY A 169 -29.34 22.95 11.66
C GLY A 169 -28.62 24.14 11.02
N THR A 170 -29.33 25.26 10.92
CA THR A 170 -28.81 26.60 10.66
C THR A 170 -28.07 27.11 11.90
N SER A 171 -26.87 27.71 11.76
CA SER A 171 -26.27 28.71 12.67
C SER A 171 -24.91 29.16 12.09
N THR A 172 -24.85 30.28 11.37
CA THR A 172 -24.49 31.64 11.81
C THR A 172 -22.99 31.90 12.01
N SER A 173 -22.54 32.85 11.19
CA SER A 173 -21.30 33.60 11.20
C SER A 173 -20.88 34.13 12.57
N SER A 174 -19.57 34.23 12.80
CA SER A 174 -19.03 35.37 13.53
C SER A 174 -17.64 35.71 13.00
N SER A 175 -17.57 36.85 12.34
CA SER A 175 -16.34 37.57 12.03
C SER A 175 -15.85 38.23 13.32
N SER A 176 -14.54 38.19 13.58
CA SER A 176 -13.89 39.21 14.40
C SER A 176 -12.46 39.42 13.89
N PRO A 177 -12.09 40.68 13.57
CA PRO A 177 -10.75 41.04 13.13
C PRO A 177 -9.93 41.54 14.32
N TRP A 178 -8.74 40.99 14.52
CA TRP A 178 -7.60 41.65 15.17
C TRP A 178 -6.34 41.25 14.43
#